data_AF-A0A1S1BN28-F1
#
_entry.id   AF-A0A1S1BN28-F1
#
_cell.length_a   1.000
_cell.length_b   1.000
_cell.length_c   1.000
_cell.angle_alpha   90.00
_cell.angle_beta   90.00
_cell.angle_gamma   90.00
#
_symmetry.space_group_name_H-M   'P 1'
#
loop_
_entity.id
_entity.type
_entity.pdbx_description
1 polymer ?
#
loop_
_entity_poly.entity_id
_entity_poly.type
_entity_poly.pdbx_seq_one_letter_code
_entity_poly.pdbx_strand_id
1 'polypeptide(L)'
;MSRIFRSDDVGVGDRVVVRQRRGEHASDIIGHVVSLDPLVVRPQEVGGFPSSKEAIEVANVHIIKKLSARTVRNSEIRALERRIAEDIPTTEEAWAEGWLMRTGKTDEANSAVPLGPSAGLQPVPIDAIRAFYRERNLPVRLMIPERIGKPALKLLTDEWTLAEEQVAWVDGEGYGVSSISNVPEGALEHHRRRLALG
;
A
#
# COMPACT_ATOMS: atom_id res chain seq x y z
N MET A 1 -1.76 22.75 -5.14
CA MET A 1 -0.78 22.04 -4.28
C MET A 1 -0.99 20.54 -4.44
N SER A 2 -0.07 19.81 -5.10
CA SER A 2 -0.21 18.37 -5.31
C SER A 2 -0.04 17.63 -3.98
N ARG A 3 -1.16 17.34 -3.30
CA ARG A 3 -1.25 16.46 -2.12
C ARG A 3 -1.10 14.98 -2.51
N ILE A 4 -0.02 14.62 -3.22
CA ILE A 4 0.24 13.24 -3.64
C ILE A 4 1.60 12.74 -3.10
N PHE A 5 2.10 13.24 -1.97
CA PHE A 5 3.35 12.71 -1.42
C PHE A 5 3.29 12.59 0.11
N ARG A 6 3.26 11.33 0.59
CA ARG A 6 3.27 10.94 2.01
C ARG A 6 4.45 11.59 2.73
N SER A 7 4.16 12.42 3.73
CA SER A 7 5.12 12.91 4.73
C SER A 7 4.61 12.45 6.08
N ASP A 8 4.61 11.13 6.32
CA ASP A 8 4.44 10.63 7.68
C ASP A 8 5.61 11.15 8.52
N ASP A 9 5.38 11.41 9.81
CA ASP A 9 6.43 11.79 10.73
C ASP A 9 7.53 10.72 10.77
N VAL A 10 8.78 11.19 10.78
CA VAL A 10 9.97 10.34 10.74
C VAL A 10 10.55 10.22 12.14
N GLY A 11 10.73 8.98 12.60
CA GLY A 11 11.35 8.63 13.87
C GLY A 11 12.69 7.91 13.72
N VAL A 12 13.43 7.77 14.83
CA VAL A 12 14.62 6.90 14.90
C VAL A 12 14.21 5.45 14.59
N GLY A 13 15.02 4.76 13.79
CA GLY A 13 14.73 3.40 13.32
C GLY A 13 13.90 3.36 12.03
N ASP A 14 13.21 4.44 11.66
CA ASP A 14 12.42 4.45 10.43
C ASP A 14 13.31 4.31 9.20
N ARG A 15 12.82 3.52 8.24
CA ARG A 15 13.41 3.44 6.92
C ARG A 15 12.96 4.64 6.10
N VAL A 16 13.91 5.39 5.57
CA VAL A 16 13.67 6.63 4.83
C VAL A 16 14.41 6.65 3.51
N VAL A 17 13.90 7.45 2.57
CA VAL A 17 14.72 8.06 1.52
C VAL A 17 14.93 9.53 1.87
N VAL A 18 16.19 9.94 1.91
CA VAL A 18 16.60 11.33 2.10
C VAL A 18 17.25 11.82 0.83
N ARG A 19 16.65 12.83 0.21
CA ARG A 19 17.28 13.61 -0.85
C ARG A 19 18.05 14.76 -0.24
N GLN A 20 19.34 14.81 -0.48
CA GLN A 20 20.21 15.90 -0.06
C GLN A 20 20.71 16.72 -1.25
N ARG A 21 20.95 18.02 -1.05
CA ARG A 21 21.66 18.86 -2.01
C ARG A 21 23.16 18.81 -1.77
N ARG A 22 23.92 18.72 -2.86
CA ARG A 22 25.38 18.78 -2.90
C ARG A 22 25.79 19.75 -4.01
N GLY A 23 25.97 21.02 -3.64
CA GLY A 23 26.13 22.11 -4.62
C GLY A 23 24.88 22.22 -5.50
N GLU A 24 25.07 22.17 -6.82
CA GLU A 24 23.99 22.16 -7.82
C GLU A 24 23.37 20.77 -8.04
N HIS A 25 23.94 19.71 -7.45
CA HIS A 25 23.48 18.33 -7.63
C HIS A 25 22.60 17.85 -6.48
N ALA A 26 21.76 16.85 -6.77
CA ALA A 26 20.99 16.14 -5.75
C ALA A 26 21.44 14.67 -5.68
N SER A 27 21.46 14.11 -4.47
CA SER A 27 21.73 12.69 -4.24
C SER A 27 20.75 12.11 -3.23
N ASP A 28 20.42 10.83 -3.39
CA ASP A 28 19.48 10.13 -2.51
C ASP A 28 20.22 9.12 -1.63
N ILE A 29 19.94 9.15 -0.33
CA ILE A 29 20.33 8.13 0.64
C ILE A 29 19.07 7.35 1.02
N ILE A 30 19.08 6.04 0.82
CA ILE A 30 18.02 5.17 1.32
C ILE A 30 18.59 4.37 2.49
N GLY A 31 17.98 4.47 3.66
CA GLY A 31 18.55 3.94 4.89
C GLY A 31 17.64 4.05 6.09
N HIS A 32 18.18 3.81 7.28
CA HIS A 32 17.46 3.87 8.54
C HIS A 32 17.95 5.06 9.36
N VAL A 33 17.03 5.79 9.97
CA VAL A 33 17.34 6.95 10.82
C VAL A 33 18.04 6.49 12.10
N VAL A 34 19.18 7.08 12.41
CA VAL A 34 19.97 6.84 13.62
C VAL A 34 19.80 7.98 14.62
N SER A 35 19.71 9.21 14.12
CA SER A 35 19.45 10.44 14.90
C SER A 35 18.66 11.41 14.04
N LEU A 36 17.84 12.26 14.66
CA LEU A 36 17.06 13.31 13.99
C LEU A 36 17.74 14.68 14.05
N ASP A 37 18.53 14.96 15.09
CA ASP A 37 19.24 16.22 15.26
C ASP A 37 20.65 15.99 15.87
N PRO A 38 21.73 16.04 15.06
CA PRO A 38 21.70 16.18 13.59
C PRO A 38 21.08 14.94 12.93
N LEU A 39 20.55 15.10 11.71
CA LEU A 39 20.00 13.98 10.96
C LEU A 39 21.12 13.03 10.52
N VAL A 40 21.09 11.81 11.04
CA VAL A 40 22.06 10.75 10.72
C VAL A 40 21.30 9.55 10.16
N VAL A 41 21.70 9.09 8.98
CA VAL A 41 21.06 7.96 8.29
C VAL A 41 22.09 6.87 7.99
N ARG A 42 21.80 5.64 8.40
CA ARG A 42 22.58 4.46 8.03
C ARG A 42 22.07 3.89 6.71
N PRO A 43 22.87 3.83 5.63
CA PRO A 43 22.43 3.24 4.37
C PRO A 43 21.90 1.83 4.56
N GLN A 44 20.84 1.46 3.84
CA GLN A 44 20.28 0.11 3.91
C GLN A 44 21.17 -0.94 3.23
N GLU A 45 20.90 -2.21 3.52
CA GLU A 45 21.34 -3.33 2.71
C GLU A 45 20.29 -3.75 1.66
N VAL A 46 20.59 -4.80 0.91
CA VAL A 46 19.68 -5.35 -0.12
C VAL A 46 18.35 -5.72 0.53
N GLY A 47 17.24 -5.46 -0.16
CA GLY A 47 15.90 -5.72 0.39
C GLY A 47 15.42 -4.66 1.36
N GLY A 48 16.22 -3.63 1.68
CA GLY A 48 15.80 -2.54 2.55
C GLY A 48 15.96 -2.82 4.03
N PHE A 49 16.77 -3.79 4.42
CA PHE A 49 17.05 -4.08 5.83
C PHE A 49 18.12 -3.14 6.41
N PRO A 50 18.23 -3.04 7.75
CA PRO A 50 19.34 -2.36 8.40
C PRO A 50 20.68 -2.99 7.99
N SER A 51 21.69 -2.17 7.67
CA SER A 51 23.04 -2.66 7.37
C SER A 51 24.02 -2.34 8.50
N SER A 52 25.24 -2.85 8.39
CA SER A 52 26.39 -2.47 9.24
C SER A 52 27.27 -1.35 8.63
N LYS A 53 26.84 -0.70 7.55
CA LYS A 53 27.59 0.38 6.91
C LYS A 53 27.73 1.58 7.84
N GLU A 54 28.75 2.40 7.59
CA GLU A 54 28.91 3.68 8.27
C GLU A 54 27.67 4.56 8.06
N ALA A 55 27.23 5.19 9.15
CA ALA A 55 26.11 6.12 9.10
C ALA A 55 26.59 7.48 8.58
N ILE A 56 25.70 8.17 7.87
CA ILE A 56 26.02 9.41 7.16
C ILE A 56 25.20 10.52 7.81
N GLU A 57 25.88 11.55 8.30
CA GLU A 57 25.23 12.81 8.66
C GLU A 57 24.78 13.55 7.40
N VAL A 58 23.53 13.99 7.38
CA VAL A 58 22.91 14.64 6.22
C VAL A 58 22.66 16.11 6.53
N ALA A 59 23.63 16.97 6.19
CA ALA A 59 23.58 18.39 6.52
C ALA A 59 22.52 19.19 5.72
N ASN A 60 22.33 18.88 4.42
CA ASN A 60 21.49 19.67 3.51
C ASN A 60 20.29 18.86 3.00
N VAL A 61 19.33 18.58 3.89
CA VAL A 61 18.11 17.85 3.56
C VAL A 61 17.20 18.69 2.66
N HIS A 62 16.84 18.15 1.50
CA HIS A 62 15.86 18.74 0.60
C HIS A 62 14.49 18.09 0.75
N ILE A 63 14.46 16.75 0.80
CA ILE A 63 13.24 15.96 1.01
C ILE A 63 13.62 14.77 1.88
N ILE A 64 12.80 14.47 2.88
CA ILE A 64 12.84 13.20 3.60
C ILE A 64 11.47 12.52 3.47
N LYS A 65 11.48 11.21 3.26
CA LYS A 65 10.25 10.43 3.16
C LYS A 65 10.41 9.09 3.85
N LYS A 66 9.46 8.78 4.74
CA LYS A 66 9.29 7.44 5.32
C LYS A 66 8.90 6.41 4.26
N LEU A 67 9.53 5.26 4.34
CA LEU A 67 9.29 4.08 3.51
C LEU A 67 8.77 2.94 4.39
N SER A 68 8.23 1.90 3.76
CA SER A 68 7.99 0.62 4.44
C SER A 68 9.29 0.11 5.07
N ALA A 69 9.17 -0.57 6.22
CA ALA A 69 10.30 -1.04 7.03
C ALA A 69 11.31 -1.90 6.25
N ARG A 70 10.83 -2.58 5.19
CA ARG A 70 11.65 -3.23 4.18
C ARG A 70 11.08 -3.00 2.79
N THR A 71 11.82 -3.38 1.77
CA THR A 71 11.27 -3.49 0.42
C THR A 71 10.19 -4.56 0.39
N VAL A 72 8.99 -4.16 -0.04
CA VAL A 72 7.85 -5.07 -0.24
C VAL A 72 7.61 -5.18 -1.75
N ARG A 73 7.58 -6.40 -2.30
CA ARG A 73 7.36 -6.65 -3.73
C ARG A 73 5.88 -6.65 -4.08
N ASN A 74 5.54 -6.39 -5.34
CA ASN A 74 4.16 -6.48 -5.82
C ASN A 74 3.58 -7.90 -5.69
N SER A 75 4.43 -8.93 -5.77
CA SER A 75 4.04 -10.32 -5.51
C SER A 75 3.69 -10.58 -4.05
N GLU A 76 4.40 -9.95 -3.11
CA GLU A 76 4.10 -10.05 -1.68
C GLU A 76 2.80 -9.33 -1.34
N ILE A 77 2.54 -8.16 -1.94
CA ILE A 77 1.24 -7.48 -1.80
C ILE A 77 0.11 -8.41 -2.26
N ARG A 78 0.24 -8.99 -3.46
CA ARG A 78 -0.75 -9.94 -3.98
C ARG A 78 -0.94 -11.17 -3.09
N ALA A 79 0.16 -11.73 -2.58
CA ALA A 79 0.09 -12.90 -1.73
C ALA A 79 -0.70 -12.61 -0.47
N LEU A 80 -0.44 -11.47 0.19
CA LEU A 80 -1.18 -11.06 1.37
C LEU A 80 -2.65 -10.76 1.05
N GLU A 81 -2.95 -10.00 -0.01
CA GLU A 81 -4.33 -9.70 -0.40
C GLU A 81 -5.11 -10.94 -0.83
N ARG A 82 -4.44 -11.95 -1.39
CA ARG A 82 -5.06 -13.25 -1.66
C ARG A 82 -5.43 -13.99 -0.39
N ARG A 83 -4.52 -14.05 0.59
CA ARG A 83 -4.79 -14.66 1.90
C ARG A 83 -5.95 -13.97 2.61
N ILE A 84 -5.94 -12.63 2.62
CA ILE A 84 -7.06 -11.83 3.13
C ILE A 84 -8.34 -12.20 2.39
N ALA A 85 -8.29 -12.31 1.06
CA ALA A 85 -9.48 -12.63 0.28
C ALA A 85 -10.04 -14.04 0.56
N GLU A 86 -9.18 -15.02 0.79
CA GLU A 86 -9.52 -16.42 1.09
C GLU A 86 -10.13 -16.60 2.49
N ASP A 87 -9.74 -15.77 3.47
CA ASP A 87 -10.24 -15.87 4.84
C ASP A 87 -11.55 -15.11 5.07
N ILE A 88 -11.97 -14.26 4.13
CA ILE A 88 -13.20 -13.48 4.23
C ILE A 88 -14.40 -14.35 3.82
N PRO A 89 -15.47 -14.42 4.63
CA PRO A 89 -16.68 -15.15 4.24
C PRO A 89 -17.38 -14.51 3.03
N THR A 90 -17.36 -15.20 1.89
CA THR A 90 -18.03 -14.81 0.64
C THR A 90 -19.20 -15.73 0.32
N THR A 91 -20.16 -15.23 -0.47
CA THR A 91 -21.32 -16.00 -0.95
C THR A 91 -21.13 -16.46 -2.39
N GLU A 92 -20.50 -15.61 -3.22
CA GLU A 92 -20.25 -15.88 -4.63
C GLU A 92 -18.95 -15.20 -5.07
N GLU A 93 -18.23 -15.86 -5.98
CA GLU A 93 -16.99 -15.37 -6.55
C GLU A 93 -16.97 -15.51 -8.07
N ALA A 94 -16.39 -14.53 -8.75
CA ALA A 94 -16.16 -14.58 -10.19
C ALA A 94 -14.87 -13.85 -10.55
N TRP A 95 -14.26 -14.23 -11.67
CA TRP A 95 -13.05 -13.58 -12.18
C TRP A 95 -13.31 -12.81 -13.46
N ALA A 96 -12.69 -11.64 -13.59
CA ALA A 96 -12.60 -10.88 -14.83
C ALA A 96 -11.20 -10.27 -14.93
N GLU A 97 -10.43 -10.63 -15.95
CA GLU A 97 -9.13 -10.01 -16.28
C GLU A 97 -8.18 -9.80 -15.08
N GLY A 98 -8.11 -10.81 -14.20
CA GLY A 98 -7.26 -10.80 -13.01
C GLY A 98 -7.84 -10.07 -11.78
N TRP A 99 -9.08 -9.60 -11.85
CA TRP A 99 -9.86 -9.15 -10.70
C TRP A 99 -10.76 -10.26 -10.20
N LEU A 100 -10.68 -10.54 -8.90
CA LEU A 100 -11.61 -11.42 -8.19
C LEU A 100 -12.75 -10.55 -7.67
N MET A 101 -13.95 -10.74 -8.19
CA MET A 101 -15.20 -10.13 -7.72
C MET A 101 -15.83 -11.07 -6.71
N ARG A 102 -16.27 -10.54 -5.58
CA ARG A 102 -16.81 -11.32 -4.46
C ARG A 102 -18.07 -10.66 -3.94
N THR A 103 -19.03 -11.46 -3.48
CA THR A 103 -20.19 -10.97 -2.73
C THR A 103 -20.13 -11.47 -1.31
N GLY A 104 -20.70 -10.71 -0.38
CA GLY A 104 -20.76 -11.09 1.03
C GLY A 104 -21.44 -10.04 1.89
N LYS A 105 -21.49 -10.29 3.20
CA LYS A 105 -22.23 -9.45 4.15
C LYS A 105 -21.53 -8.14 4.51
N THR A 106 -20.21 -8.09 4.40
CA THR A 106 -19.43 -6.88 4.70
C THR A 106 -19.03 -6.17 3.41
N ASP A 107 -18.72 -4.88 3.50
CA ASP A 107 -18.24 -4.10 2.35
C ASP A 107 -16.96 -4.69 1.75
N GLU A 108 -16.12 -5.30 2.58
CA GLU A 108 -14.91 -5.97 2.15
C GLU A 108 -15.19 -7.30 1.44
N ALA A 109 -16.13 -8.10 1.95
CA ALA A 109 -16.57 -9.34 1.32
C ALA A 109 -17.32 -9.08 0.00
N ASN A 110 -18.00 -7.94 -0.12
CA ASN A 110 -18.62 -7.46 -1.34
C ASN A 110 -17.69 -6.49 -2.09
N SER A 111 -16.51 -6.93 -2.51
CA SER A 111 -15.57 -6.07 -3.23
C SER A 111 -14.76 -6.83 -4.29
N ALA A 112 -14.43 -6.12 -5.37
CA ALA A 112 -13.52 -6.61 -6.40
C ALA A 112 -12.07 -6.28 -6.04
N VAL A 113 -11.18 -7.26 -6.10
CA VAL A 113 -9.77 -7.15 -5.67
C VAL A 113 -8.80 -7.64 -6.76
N PRO A 114 -7.70 -6.92 -7.07
CA PRO A 114 -6.79 -7.22 -8.19
C PRO A 114 -5.75 -8.30 -7.83
N LEU A 115 -6.15 -9.58 -7.81
CA LEU A 115 -5.30 -10.69 -7.35
C LEU A 115 -4.53 -11.42 -8.46
N GLY A 116 -5.00 -11.35 -9.70
CA GLY A 116 -4.40 -12.04 -10.85
C GLY A 116 -3.05 -11.45 -11.23
N PRO A 117 -2.15 -12.23 -11.85
CA PRO A 117 -0.76 -11.81 -12.14
C PRO A 117 -0.68 -10.59 -13.07
N SER A 118 -1.65 -10.43 -13.98
CA SER A 118 -1.77 -9.30 -14.90
C SER A 118 -2.53 -8.10 -14.33
N ALA A 119 -3.18 -8.25 -13.16
CA ALA A 119 -3.99 -7.18 -12.58
C ALA A 119 -3.14 -5.90 -12.33
N GLY A 120 -3.67 -4.74 -12.69
CA GLY A 120 -2.94 -3.47 -12.61
C GLY A 120 -1.88 -3.24 -13.69
N LEU A 121 -1.63 -4.22 -14.57
CA LEU A 121 -0.89 -4.02 -15.84
C LEU A 121 -1.84 -3.81 -17.02
N GLN A 122 -3.07 -4.31 -16.89
CA GLN A 122 -4.16 -4.12 -17.86
C GLN A 122 -5.16 -3.07 -17.35
N PRO A 123 -5.99 -2.50 -18.23
CA PRO A 123 -7.16 -1.72 -17.81
C PRO A 123 -8.00 -2.48 -16.77
N VAL A 124 -8.65 -1.75 -15.88
CA VAL A 124 -9.58 -2.37 -14.94
C VAL A 124 -10.83 -2.80 -15.72
N PRO A 125 -11.31 -4.05 -15.58
CA PRO A 125 -12.49 -4.56 -16.29
C PRO A 125 -13.78 -4.03 -15.65
N ILE A 126 -13.92 -2.70 -15.60
CA ILE A 126 -14.95 -2.02 -14.81
C ILE A 126 -16.37 -2.37 -15.25
N ASP A 127 -16.58 -2.62 -16.55
CA ASP A 127 -17.90 -2.97 -17.06
C ASP A 127 -18.31 -4.39 -16.64
N ALA A 128 -17.38 -5.34 -16.64
CA ALA A 128 -17.62 -6.69 -16.12
C ALA A 128 -17.87 -6.66 -14.61
N ILE A 129 -17.09 -5.86 -13.87
CA ILE A 129 -17.27 -5.66 -12.42
C ILE A 129 -18.66 -5.06 -12.12
N ARG A 130 -19.06 -4.01 -12.86
CA ARG A 130 -20.39 -3.40 -12.72
C ARG A 130 -21.51 -4.37 -13.04
N ALA A 131 -21.37 -5.16 -14.10
CA ALA A 131 -22.37 -6.15 -14.49
C ALA A 131 -22.57 -7.19 -13.37
N PHE A 132 -21.48 -7.74 -12.84
CA PHE A 132 -21.51 -8.72 -11.75
C PHE A 132 -22.30 -8.22 -10.54
N TYR A 133 -22.01 -7.01 -10.03
CA TYR A 133 -22.73 -6.48 -8.87
C TYR A 133 -24.17 -6.06 -9.19
N ARG A 134 -24.41 -5.44 -10.34
CA ARG A 134 -25.75 -4.97 -10.74
C ARG A 134 -26.75 -6.11 -10.92
N GLU A 135 -26.34 -7.21 -11.54
CA GLU A 135 -27.18 -8.41 -11.68
C GLU A 135 -27.65 -8.98 -10.34
N ARG A 136 -26.90 -8.69 -9.27
CA ARG A 136 -27.16 -9.16 -7.91
C ARG A 136 -27.81 -8.09 -7.03
N ASN A 137 -28.14 -6.92 -7.59
CA ASN A 137 -28.64 -5.75 -6.86
C ASN A 137 -27.70 -5.31 -5.72
N LEU A 138 -26.39 -5.39 -5.94
CA LEU A 138 -25.36 -5.02 -4.97
C LEU A 138 -24.60 -3.77 -5.45
N PRO A 139 -24.08 -2.96 -4.51
CA PRO A 139 -23.24 -1.81 -4.85
C PRO A 139 -21.89 -2.27 -5.41
N VAL A 140 -21.28 -1.43 -6.25
CA VAL A 140 -19.98 -1.72 -6.86
C VAL A 140 -18.90 -1.26 -5.91
N ARG A 141 -18.02 -2.17 -5.49
CA ARG A 141 -16.90 -1.82 -4.60
C ARG A 141 -15.59 -2.35 -5.12
N LEU A 142 -14.55 -1.54 -5.01
CA LEU A 142 -13.19 -1.90 -5.44
C LEU A 142 -12.27 -1.86 -4.22
N MET A 143 -11.66 -3.00 -3.88
CA MET A 143 -10.52 -3.01 -2.99
C MET A 143 -9.29 -2.60 -3.79
N ILE A 144 -8.59 -1.57 -3.32
CA ILE A 144 -7.46 -0.95 -4.02
C ILE A 144 -6.20 -1.09 -3.17
N PRO A 145 -5.47 -2.22 -3.26
CA PRO A 145 -4.20 -2.37 -2.60
C PRO A 145 -3.14 -1.48 -3.26
N GLU A 146 -2.21 -1.00 -2.46
CA GLU A 146 -1.13 -0.12 -2.90
C GLU A 146 -0.36 -0.73 -4.08
N ARG A 147 -0.03 0.14 -5.04
CA ARG A 147 0.66 -0.17 -6.31
C ARG A 147 -0.16 -1.02 -7.28
N ILE A 148 -0.73 -2.14 -6.85
CA ILE A 148 -1.43 -3.07 -7.75
C ILE A 148 -2.84 -2.59 -8.12
N GLY A 149 -3.53 -1.89 -7.24
CA GLY A 149 -4.85 -1.31 -7.50
C GLY A 149 -4.81 0.09 -8.11
N LYS A 150 -3.64 0.72 -8.23
CA LYS A 150 -3.52 2.13 -8.66
C LYS A 150 -4.30 2.50 -9.93
N PRO A 151 -4.39 1.67 -10.97
CA PRO A 151 -5.21 1.99 -12.14
C PRO A 151 -6.69 2.23 -11.82
N ALA A 152 -7.26 1.56 -10.81
CA ALA A 152 -8.65 1.76 -10.39
C ALA A 152 -8.90 3.18 -9.83
N LEU A 153 -7.91 3.78 -9.17
CA LEU A 153 -8.02 5.17 -8.69
C LEU A 153 -8.27 6.17 -9.82
N LYS A 154 -7.85 5.86 -11.05
CA LYS A 154 -8.07 6.73 -12.22
C LYS A 154 -9.51 6.67 -12.76
N LEU A 155 -10.28 5.69 -12.32
CA LEU A 155 -11.68 5.48 -12.75
C LEU A 155 -12.68 6.05 -11.76
N LEU A 156 -12.22 6.44 -10.57
CA LEU A 156 -13.09 7.00 -9.54
C LEU A 156 -13.49 8.42 -9.95
N THR A 157 -14.80 8.62 -10.01
CA THR A 157 -15.46 9.92 -10.21
C THR A 157 -15.99 10.42 -8.86
N ASP A 158 -16.69 11.57 -8.85
CA ASP A 158 -17.33 12.13 -7.66
C ASP A 158 -18.46 11.24 -7.09
N GLU A 159 -18.89 10.22 -7.84
CA GLU A 159 -19.86 9.21 -7.42
C GLU A 159 -19.26 8.19 -6.43
N TRP A 160 -17.93 8.14 -6.33
CA TRP A 160 -17.22 7.19 -5.47
C TRP A 160 -16.82 7.82 -4.15
N THR A 161 -17.06 7.11 -3.06
CA THR A 161 -16.51 7.44 -1.75
C THR A 161 -15.31 6.54 -1.44
N LEU A 162 -14.17 7.14 -1.13
CA LEU A 162 -13.02 6.43 -0.61
C LEU A 162 -13.15 6.25 0.90
N ALA A 163 -13.20 5.01 1.36
CA ALA A 163 -13.16 4.68 2.77
C ALA A 163 -11.81 5.08 3.40
N GLU A 164 -11.71 4.98 4.72
CA GLU A 164 -10.45 5.24 5.43
C GLU A 164 -9.33 4.31 4.89
N GLU A 165 -8.11 4.84 4.82
CA GLU A 165 -6.96 4.04 4.42
C GLU A 165 -6.72 2.94 5.45
N GLN A 166 -6.47 1.73 4.97
CA GLN A 166 -6.13 0.59 5.80
C GLN A 166 -4.66 0.25 5.64
N VAL A 167 -4.05 -0.21 6.73
CA VAL A 167 -2.73 -0.82 6.74
C VAL A 167 -2.91 -2.32 6.87
N ALA A 168 -2.27 -3.05 5.97
CA ALA A 168 -2.09 -4.49 6.09
C ALA A 168 -0.65 -4.78 6.51
N TRP A 169 -0.46 -5.74 7.41
CA TRP A 169 0.84 -6.20 7.89
C TRP A 169 0.89 -7.72 7.99
N VAL A 170 2.09 -8.27 8.06
CA VAL A 170 2.35 -9.69 8.30
C VAL A 170 2.95 -9.82 9.69
N ASP A 171 2.50 -10.82 10.45
CA ASP A 171 3.03 -11.17 11.77
C ASP A 171 3.28 -12.67 11.86
N GLY A 172 4.52 -13.09 11.63
CA GLY A 172 4.88 -14.50 11.48
C GLY A 172 4.09 -15.17 10.35
N GLU A 173 3.35 -16.23 10.69
CA GLU A 173 2.42 -16.86 9.76
C GLU A 173 1.09 -16.12 9.64
N GLY A 174 0.74 -15.26 10.59
CA GLY A 174 -0.49 -14.46 10.59
C GLY A 174 -0.38 -13.17 9.78
N TYR A 175 -1.49 -12.45 9.72
CA TYR A 175 -1.55 -11.10 9.19
C TYR A 175 -2.61 -10.30 9.94
N GLY A 176 -2.59 -8.98 9.75
CA GLY A 176 -3.67 -8.12 10.18
C GLY A 176 -3.96 -7.04 9.16
N VAL A 177 -5.18 -6.53 9.24
CA VAL A 177 -5.64 -5.36 8.50
C VAL A 177 -6.41 -4.49 9.48
N SER A 178 -6.08 -3.21 9.51
CA SER A 178 -6.81 -2.23 10.31
C SER A 178 -6.81 -0.89 9.60
N SER A 179 -7.72 -0.02 10.02
CA SER A 179 -7.65 1.38 9.65
C SER A 179 -6.30 2.00 10.06
N ILE A 180 -5.79 2.95 9.28
CA ILE A 180 -4.54 3.66 9.56
C ILE A 180 -4.54 4.37 10.91
N SER A 181 -5.72 4.77 11.40
CA SER A 181 -5.91 5.37 12.73
C SER A 181 -5.91 4.35 13.88
N ASN A 182 -5.92 3.06 13.57
CA ASN A 182 -6.06 1.96 14.53
C ASN A 182 -5.06 0.82 14.25
N VAL A 183 -3.86 1.16 13.78
CA VAL A 183 -2.79 0.18 13.57
C VAL A 183 -2.19 -0.20 14.93
N PRO A 184 -2.10 -1.50 15.27
CA PRO A 184 -1.48 -1.93 16.52
C PRO A 184 -0.03 -1.43 16.66
N GLU A 185 0.37 -1.07 17.87
CA GLU A 185 1.76 -0.70 18.15
C GLU A 185 2.71 -1.85 17.77
N GLY A 186 3.81 -1.51 17.10
CA GLY A 186 4.79 -2.49 16.61
C GLY A 186 4.42 -3.20 15.30
N ALA A 187 3.20 -3.03 14.78
CA ALA A 187 2.85 -3.60 13.48
C ALA A 187 3.68 -2.95 12.37
N LEU A 188 4.46 -3.79 11.67
CA LEU A 188 5.29 -3.33 10.55
C LEU A 188 4.44 -3.28 9.28
N GLU A 189 4.13 -2.06 8.82
CA GLU A 189 3.38 -1.82 7.58
C GLU A 189 3.98 -2.65 6.43
N HIS A 190 3.18 -3.56 5.87
CA HIS A 190 3.51 -4.29 4.67
C HIS A 190 3.06 -3.51 3.44
N HIS A 191 1.79 -3.10 3.41
CA HIS A 191 1.28 -2.19 2.40
C HIS A 191 -0.02 -1.54 2.87
N ARG A 192 -0.37 -0.44 2.22
CA ARG A 192 -1.69 0.17 2.43
C ARG A 192 -2.69 -0.30 1.39
N ARG A 193 -3.97 -0.18 1.71
CA ARG A 193 -5.07 -0.42 0.78
C ARG A 193 -6.24 0.47 1.14
N ARG A 194 -7.20 0.58 0.23
CA ARG A 194 -8.41 1.37 0.47
C ARG A 194 -9.58 0.78 -0.28
N LEU A 195 -10.75 0.84 0.32
CA LEU A 195 -12.00 0.48 -0.33
C LEU A 195 -12.59 1.70 -1.02
N ALA A 196 -12.94 1.57 -2.30
CA ALA A 196 -13.76 2.53 -3.01
C ALA A 196 -15.20 2.00 -3.06
N LEU A 197 -16.14 2.85 -2.65
CA LEU A 197 -17.57 2.58 -2.58
C LEU A 197 -18.26 3.38 -3.69
N GLY A 198 -18.98 2.71 -4.59
CA GLY A 198 -19.76 3.36 -5.65
C GLY A 198 -21.04 2.60 -5.97
#